data_AF-A0A974TIB2-F1
#
_entry.id   AF-A0A974TIB2-F1
#
_cell.length_a   1.000
_cell.length_b   1.000
_cell.length_c   1.000
_cell.angle_alpha   90.00
_cell.angle_beta   90.00
_cell.angle_gamma   90.00
#
_symmetry.space_group_name_H-M   'P 1'
#
loop_
_entity.id
_entity.type
_entity.pdbx_description
1 polymer ?
#
loop_
_entity_poly.entity_id
_entity_poly.type
_entity_poly.pdbx_seq_one_letter_code
_entity_poly.pdbx_strand_id
1 'polypeptide(L)'
;MLANAAIYINVWEQGIATGHTGLDRICEYLGNKGYPVVQPQGQDTFFLCNYVCGNERFWRGYFSYCEAVLYGLDQEAGMGRPAGLAYRGVANYARDRGAGMRPFVIERLLGLYVQTASAEGLKVATFKPQPEDFDRKFGYRLGPVLSKLFHEKNEALASNHPVRIEAWKQARLAITSRSVLALHADDPPNWLPNVTGP
;
A
#
# COMPACT_ATOMS: atom_id res chain seq x y z
N MET A 1 -0.07 -8.21 5.23
CA MET A 1 1.23 -7.99 4.57
C MET A 1 2.08 -7.15 5.50
N LEU A 2 3.07 -7.76 6.15
CA LEU A 2 3.85 -7.15 7.23
C LEU A 2 5.09 -6.43 6.68
N ALA A 3 5.82 -7.06 5.76
CA ALA A 3 7.05 -6.48 5.22
C ALA A 3 6.76 -5.29 4.31
N ASN A 4 5.76 -5.40 3.41
CA ASN A 4 5.36 -4.29 2.56
C ASN A 4 4.89 -3.09 3.39
N ALA A 5 4.14 -3.33 4.48
CA ALA A 5 3.72 -2.29 5.40
C ALA A 5 4.90 -1.68 6.17
N ALA A 6 6.01 -2.39 6.36
CA ALA A 6 7.21 -1.87 7.02
C ALA A 6 8.07 -1.00 6.10
N ILE A 7 8.13 -1.33 4.79
CA ILE A 7 9.08 -0.72 3.84
C ILE A 7 8.44 0.27 2.87
N TYR A 8 7.13 0.24 2.65
CA TYR A 8 6.46 1.21 1.77
C TYR A 8 5.71 2.26 2.58
N ILE A 9 5.75 3.50 2.08
CA ILE A 9 5.10 4.66 2.70
C ILE A 9 3.59 4.50 2.62
N ASN A 10 3.10 3.93 1.52
CA ASN A 10 1.70 3.59 1.28
C ASN A 10 1.59 2.49 0.20
N VAL A 11 0.38 1.98 0.01
CA VAL A 11 0.09 0.89 -0.95
C VAL A 11 0.23 1.30 -2.42
N TRP A 12 0.18 2.60 -2.71
CA TRP A 12 0.35 3.14 -4.05
C TRP A 12 1.82 3.15 -4.47
N GLU A 13 2.71 3.60 -3.58
CA GLU A 13 4.17 3.50 -3.75
C GLU A 13 4.58 2.04 -3.95
N GLN A 14 4.05 1.12 -3.14
CA GLN A 14 4.29 -0.30 -3.29
C GLN A 14 3.91 -0.79 -4.69
N GLY A 15 2.73 -0.40 -5.18
CA GLY A 15 2.26 -0.87 -6.49
C GLY A 15 3.11 -0.36 -7.65
N ILE A 16 3.54 0.90 -7.57
CA ILE A 16 4.43 1.52 -8.57
C ILE A 16 5.80 0.80 -8.55
N ALA A 17 6.36 0.61 -7.35
CA ALA A 17 7.66 -0.02 -7.17
C ALA A 17 7.69 -1.50 -7.59
N THR A 18 6.56 -2.19 -7.50
CA THR A 18 6.45 -3.61 -7.87
C THR A 18 5.98 -3.87 -9.30
N GLY A 19 5.84 -2.82 -10.12
CA GLY A 19 5.73 -2.94 -11.56
C GLY A 19 4.30 -2.96 -12.13
N HIS A 20 3.30 -2.48 -11.39
CA HIS A 20 1.97 -2.27 -11.96
C HIS A 20 2.02 -1.18 -13.05
N THR A 21 1.91 -1.64 -14.31
CA THR A 21 2.10 -0.77 -15.48
C THR A 21 1.05 0.34 -15.53
N GLY A 22 1.49 1.60 -15.53
CA GLY A 22 0.62 2.78 -15.61
C GLY A 22 -0.04 3.19 -14.29
N LEU A 23 0.25 2.53 -13.17
CA LEU A 23 -0.32 2.91 -11.87
C LEU A 23 0.12 4.31 -11.42
N ASP A 24 1.32 4.74 -11.82
CA ASP A 24 1.82 6.10 -11.65
C ASP A 24 0.87 7.16 -12.23
N ARG A 25 0.30 6.89 -13.42
CA ARG A 25 -0.66 7.80 -14.09
C ARG A 25 -2.00 7.86 -13.37
N ILE A 26 -2.44 6.74 -12.83
CA ILE A 26 -3.63 6.68 -12.00
C ILE A 26 -3.41 7.48 -10.70
N CYS A 27 -2.26 7.29 -10.04
CA CYS A 27 -1.89 8.06 -8.85
C CYS A 27 -1.85 9.58 -9.14
N GLU A 28 -1.21 9.99 -10.23
CA GLU A 28 -1.15 11.40 -10.64
C GLU A 28 -2.56 12.01 -10.81
N TYR A 29 -3.43 11.32 -11.55
CA TYR A 29 -4.82 11.76 -11.73
C TYR A 29 -5.59 11.86 -10.41
N LEU A 30 -5.52 10.82 -9.57
CA LEU A 30 -6.22 10.83 -8.28
C LEU A 30 -5.67 11.90 -7.34
N GLY A 31 -4.35 12.12 -7.32
CA GLY A 31 -3.72 13.22 -6.57
C GLY A 31 -4.25 14.58 -7.02
N ASN A 32 -4.36 14.81 -8.33
CA ASN A 32 -4.92 16.05 -8.90
C ASN A 32 -6.41 16.25 -8.56
N LYS A 33 -7.13 15.19 -8.21
CA LYS A 33 -8.51 15.23 -7.72
C LYS A 33 -8.63 15.39 -6.20
N GLY A 34 -7.51 15.47 -5.49
CA GLY A 34 -7.46 15.66 -4.04
C GLY A 34 -7.47 14.35 -3.23
N TYR A 35 -7.35 13.18 -3.87
CA TYR A 35 -7.22 11.93 -3.13
C TYR A 35 -5.82 11.82 -2.49
N PRO A 36 -5.70 11.34 -1.24
CA PRO A 36 -4.43 11.32 -0.51
C PRO A 36 -3.51 10.14 -0.92
N VAL A 37 -3.35 9.88 -2.21
CA VAL A 37 -2.59 8.74 -2.77
C VAL A 37 -1.08 8.82 -2.56
N VAL A 38 -0.55 10.01 -2.24
CA VAL A 38 0.87 10.22 -1.88
C VAL A 38 1.09 10.32 -0.38
N GLN A 39 0.00 10.39 0.41
CA GLN A 39 0.12 10.54 1.86
C GLN A 39 0.60 9.22 2.48
N PRO A 40 1.40 9.30 3.56
CA PRO A 40 1.79 8.12 4.29
C PRO A 40 0.63 7.36 4.92
N GLN A 41 0.73 6.04 4.95
CA GLN A 41 -0.23 5.13 5.56
C GLN A 41 0.42 4.35 6.71
N GLY A 42 -0.27 4.35 7.85
CA GLY A 42 0.07 3.58 9.03
C GLY A 42 -0.63 2.21 9.04
N GLN A 43 -0.52 1.51 10.15
CA GLN A 43 -1.10 0.19 10.36
C GLN A 43 -2.62 0.15 10.13
N ASP A 44 -3.31 1.25 10.35
CA ASP A 44 -4.78 1.35 10.25
C ASP A 44 -5.27 1.74 8.84
N THR A 45 -4.35 2.01 7.91
CA THR A 45 -4.70 2.44 6.54
C THR A 45 -3.89 1.73 5.45
N PHE A 46 -2.92 0.89 5.80
CA PHE A 46 -2.13 0.12 4.86
C PHE A 46 -2.74 -1.27 4.66
N PHE A 47 -3.61 -1.40 3.64
CA PHE A 47 -4.28 -2.66 3.32
C PHE A 47 -3.92 -3.13 1.92
N LEU A 48 -3.43 -4.37 1.85
CA LEU A 48 -3.22 -5.10 0.60
C LEU A 48 -4.01 -6.43 0.73
N CYS A 49 -5.32 -6.32 0.89
CA CYS A 49 -6.15 -7.49 1.16
C CYS A 49 -7.58 -7.35 0.66
N ASN A 50 -8.20 -8.53 0.51
CA ASN A 50 -9.59 -8.71 0.09
C ASN A 50 -10.46 -9.18 1.27
N TYR A 51 -9.83 -9.52 2.41
CA TYR A 51 -10.51 -9.99 3.61
C TYR A 51 -10.74 -8.83 4.57
N VAL A 52 -11.92 -8.23 4.45
CA VAL A 52 -12.41 -7.17 5.34
C VAL A 52 -13.80 -7.58 5.79
N CYS A 53 -14.08 -7.42 7.08
CA CYS A 53 -15.43 -7.58 7.62
C CYS A 53 -15.97 -6.19 7.95
N GLY A 54 -17.15 -5.88 7.42
CA GLY A 54 -17.84 -4.62 7.64
C GLY A 54 -19.33 -4.84 7.83
N ASN A 55 -19.96 -3.91 8.55
CA ASN A 55 -21.42 -3.84 8.61
C ASN A 55 -21.98 -3.21 7.32
N GLU A 56 -23.31 -3.10 7.24
CA GLU A 56 -23.97 -2.50 6.08
C GLU A 56 -23.49 -1.07 5.79
N ARG A 57 -23.33 -0.24 6.82
CA ARG A 57 -22.86 1.15 6.67
C ARG A 57 -21.47 1.19 6.01
N PHE A 58 -20.56 0.33 6.43
CA PHE A 58 -19.23 0.21 5.83
C PHE A 58 -19.31 -0.17 4.35
N TRP A 59 -20.03 -1.24 4.01
CA TRP A 59 -20.08 -1.73 2.63
C TRP A 59 -20.73 -0.74 1.68
N ARG A 60 -21.84 -0.10 2.09
CA ARG A 60 -22.47 0.95 1.29
C ARG A 60 -21.51 2.10 1.04
N GLY A 61 -20.85 2.60 2.09
CA GLY A 61 -19.90 3.70 1.96
C GLY A 61 -18.70 3.34 1.08
N TYR A 62 -18.10 2.17 1.29
CA TYR A 62 -16.93 1.71 0.53
C TYR A 62 -17.25 1.51 -0.95
N PHE A 63 -18.39 0.90 -1.28
CA PHE A 63 -18.78 0.70 -2.67
C PHE A 63 -19.12 2.03 -3.35
N SER A 64 -19.88 2.93 -2.71
CA SER A 64 -20.12 4.25 -3.28
C SER A 64 -18.83 5.06 -3.48
N TYR A 65 -17.88 4.95 -2.55
CA TYR A 65 -16.56 5.56 -2.69
C TYR A 65 -15.79 5.00 -3.90
N CYS A 66 -15.75 3.68 -4.04
CA CYS A 66 -15.12 3.03 -5.19
C CYS A 66 -15.78 3.42 -6.50
N GLU A 67 -17.11 3.38 -6.58
CA GLU A 67 -17.87 3.74 -7.77
C GLU A 67 -17.57 5.16 -8.24
N ALA A 68 -17.52 6.13 -7.32
CA ALA A 68 -17.19 7.51 -7.65
C ALA A 68 -15.79 7.63 -8.28
N VAL A 69 -14.79 6.95 -7.71
CA VAL A 69 -13.41 6.97 -8.23
C VAL A 69 -13.33 6.27 -9.59
N LEU A 70 -13.90 5.07 -9.69
CA LEU A 70 -13.85 4.24 -10.90
C LEU A 70 -14.60 4.91 -12.05
N TYR A 71 -15.72 5.56 -11.77
CA TYR A 71 -16.44 6.37 -12.76
C TYR A 71 -15.54 7.48 -13.33
N GLY A 72 -14.79 8.19 -12.48
CA GLY A 72 -13.83 9.20 -12.93
C GLY A 72 -12.75 8.62 -13.86
N LEU A 73 -12.22 7.44 -13.54
CA LEU A 73 -11.24 6.75 -14.38
C LEU A 73 -11.86 6.23 -15.70
N ASP A 74 -13.12 5.79 -15.68
CA ASP A 74 -13.87 5.40 -16.87
C ASP A 74 -14.11 6.59 -17.81
N GLN A 75 -14.35 7.79 -17.27
CA GLN A 75 -14.43 9.03 -18.05
C GLN A 75 -13.09 9.39 -18.69
N GLU A 76 -11.99 9.33 -17.93
CA GLU A 76 -10.64 9.52 -18.48
C GLU A 76 -10.34 8.52 -19.61
N ALA A 77 -10.82 7.29 -19.48
CA ALA A 77 -10.64 6.25 -20.48
C ALA A 77 -11.46 6.53 -21.75
N GLY A 78 -12.70 6.99 -21.61
CA GLY A 78 -13.55 7.42 -22.72
C GLY A 78 -12.95 8.61 -23.50
N MET A 79 -12.16 9.45 -22.83
CA MET A 79 -11.44 10.57 -23.43
C MET A 79 -10.04 10.20 -23.95
N GLY A 80 -9.62 8.94 -23.82
CA GLY A 80 -8.30 8.48 -24.27
C GLY A 80 -7.12 9.07 -23.48
N ARG A 81 -7.33 9.50 -22.23
CA ARG A 81 -6.29 10.13 -21.40
C ARG A 81 -5.41 9.11 -20.68
N PRO A 82 -4.16 9.46 -20.32
CA PRO A 82 -3.18 8.52 -19.77
C PRO A 82 -3.67 7.67 -18.58
N ALA A 83 -4.33 8.30 -17.59
CA ALA A 83 -4.83 7.59 -16.41
C ALA A 83 -5.94 6.58 -16.75
N GLY A 84 -6.84 6.95 -17.65
CA GLY A 84 -7.92 6.08 -18.12
C GLY A 84 -7.42 4.91 -18.98
N LEU A 85 -6.44 5.17 -19.85
CA LEU A 85 -5.79 4.12 -20.64
C LEU A 85 -5.05 3.12 -19.74
N ALA A 86 -4.32 3.62 -18.73
CA ALA A 86 -3.67 2.76 -17.73
C ALA A 86 -4.70 1.92 -16.94
N TYR A 87 -5.82 2.54 -16.54
CA TYR A 87 -6.89 1.85 -15.81
C TYR A 87 -7.61 0.77 -16.63
N ARG A 88 -7.77 0.95 -17.95
CA ARG A 88 -8.30 -0.12 -18.84
C ARG A 88 -7.26 -1.16 -19.26
N GLY A 89 -5.98 -0.86 -19.04
CA GLY A 89 -4.87 -1.72 -19.42
C GLY A 89 -4.68 -2.93 -18.52
N VAL A 90 -3.66 -3.73 -18.87
CA VAL A 90 -3.18 -4.84 -18.04
C VAL A 90 -2.30 -4.33 -16.91
N ALA A 91 -2.45 -4.92 -15.74
CA ALA A 91 -1.69 -4.54 -14.55
C ALA A 91 -0.29 -5.18 -14.49
N ASN A 92 0.04 -6.06 -15.45
CA ASN A 92 1.28 -6.83 -15.51
C ASN A 92 1.59 -7.59 -14.20
N TYR A 93 0.56 -8.22 -13.61
CA TYR A 93 0.70 -8.94 -12.36
C TYR A 93 1.48 -10.24 -12.56
N ALA A 94 2.45 -10.52 -11.69
CA ALA A 94 3.41 -11.62 -11.90
C ALA A 94 2.75 -13.01 -12.04
N ARG A 95 1.63 -13.24 -11.33
CA ARG A 95 0.89 -14.51 -11.37
C ARG A 95 -0.12 -14.59 -12.51
N ASP A 96 -0.54 -13.44 -13.04
CA ASP A 96 -1.46 -13.35 -14.17
C ASP A 96 -1.18 -12.08 -14.98
N ARG A 97 -0.48 -12.25 -16.10
CA ARG A 97 -0.11 -11.13 -16.99
C ARG A 97 -1.32 -10.51 -17.71
N GLY A 98 -2.46 -11.22 -17.76
CA GLY A 98 -3.71 -10.74 -18.36
C GLY A 98 -4.61 -9.99 -17.39
N ALA A 99 -4.30 -9.98 -16.09
CA ALA A 99 -5.11 -9.31 -15.10
C ALA A 99 -5.24 -7.81 -15.39
N GLY A 100 -6.48 -7.33 -15.47
CA GLY A 100 -6.77 -5.90 -15.65
C GLY A 100 -6.39 -5.07 -14.42
N MET A 101 -6.26 -3.75 -14.59
CA MET A 101 -5.86 -2.84 -13.50
C MET A 101 -6.94 -2.62 -12.42
N ARG A 102 -8.22 -2.77 -12.76
CA ARG A 102 -9.36 -2.43 -11.88
C ARG A 102 -9.32 -3.07 -10.48
N PRO A 103 -9.05 -4.38 -10.29
CA PRO A 103 -8.97 -4.99 -8.96
C PRO A 103 -7.85 -4.37 -8.09
N PHE A 104 -6.71 -4.04 -8.70
CA PHE A 104 -5.56 -3.44 -8.01
C PHE A 104 -5.82 -2.00 -7.57
N VAL A 105 -6.65 -1.26 -8.31
CA VAL A 105 -7.13 0.05 -7.90
C VAL A 105 -8.09 -0.10 -6.71
N ILE A 106 -9.10 -0.97 -6.83
CA ILE A 106 -10.11 -1.19 -5.76
C ILE A 106 -9.45 -1.56 -4.43
N GLU A 107 -8.49 -2.49 -4.45
CA GLU A 107 -7.75 -2.91 -3.25
C GLU A 107 -7.11 -1.69 -2.54
N ARG A 108 -6.49 -0.79 -3.30
CA ARG A 108 -5.80 0.39 -2.77
C ARG A 108 -6.74 1.49 -2.29
N LEU A 109 -7.96 1.56 -2.84
CA LEU A 109 -8.97 2.51 -2.39
C LEU A 109 -9.46 2.23 -0.97
N LEU A 110 -9.34 0.99 -0.48
CA LEU A 110 -9.76 0.64 0.88
C LEU A 110 -9.06 1.51 1.93
N GLY A 111 -7.74 1.66 1.84
CA GLY A 111 -6.97 2.48 2.78
C GLY A 111 -7.37 3.95 2.76
N LEU A 112 -7.68 4.50 1.58
CA LEU A 112 -8.14 5.88 1.43
C LEU A 112 -9.55 6.04 2.02
N TYR A 113 -10.47 5.12 1.69
CA TYR A 113 -11.82 5.13 2.21
C TYR A 113 -11.84 5.03 3.73
N VAL A 114 -11.07 4.11 4.31
CA VAL A 114 -10.96 3.94 5.76
C VAL A 114 -10.49 5.23 6.43
N GLN A 115 -9.48 5.89 5.87
CA GLN A 115 -9.00 7.17 6.41
C GLN A 115 -10.10 8.24 6.44
N THR A 116 -10.84 8.40 5.34
CA THR A 116 -11.95 9.37 5.26
C THR A 116 -13.11 8.97 6.18
N ALA A 117 -13.55 7.72 6.13
CA ALA A 117 -14.68 7.23 6.91
C ALA A 117 -14.41 7.26 8.43
N SER A 118 -13.18 7.01 8.85
CA SER A 118 -12.80 7.13 10.27
C SER A 118 -12.88 8.58 10.78
N ALA A 119 -12.53 9.57 9.95
CA ALA A 119 -12.74 10.97 10.29
C ALA A 119 -14.24 11.31 10.47
N GLU A 120 -15.13 10.57 9.80
CA GLU A 120 -16.59 10.67 9.91
C GLU A 120 -17.20 9.72 10.97
N GLY A 121 -16.36 9.15 11.84
CA GLY A 121 -16.79 8.34 12.99
C GLY A 121 -16.97 6.85 12.71
N LEU A 122 -16.49 6.32 11.57
CA LEU A 122 -16.37 4.88 11.39
C LEU A 122 -15.30 4.31 12.33
N LYS A 123 -15.70 3.35 13.17
CA LYS A 123 -14.77 2.59 14.01
C LYS A 123 -14.07 1.52 13.18
N VAL A 124 -12.76 1.46 13.27
CA VAL A 124 -11.93 0.50 12.56
C VAL A 124 -11.12 -0.29 13.57
N ALA A 125 -11.13 -1.61 13.42
CA ALA A 125 -10.31 -2.51 14.19
C ALA A 125 -9.37 -3.23 13.24
N THR A 126 -8.07 -3.12 13.51
CA THR A 126 -7.03 -3.74 12.71
C THR A 126 -6.19 -4.67 13.58
N PHE A 127 -5.57 -5.65 12.94
CA PHE A 127 -4.52 -6.42 13.56
C PHE A 127 -3.32 -5.50 13.83
N LYS A 128 -2.78 -5.52 15.04
CA LYS A 128 -1.60 -4.75 15.44
C LYS A 128 -0.39 -5.68 15.52
N PRO A 129 0.47 -5.70 14.48
CA PRO A 129 1.62 -6.58 14.47
C PRO A 129 2.53 -6.35 15.66
N GLN A 130 2.94 -7.42 16.33
CA GLN A 130 3.96 -7.40 17.37
C GLN A 130 5.30 -7.89 16.80
N PRO A 131 6.44 -7.59 17.45
CA PRO A 131 7.75 -8.07 16.99
C PRO A 131 7.80 -9.58 16.70
N GLU A 132 7.12 -10.39 17.50
CA GLU A 132 7.06 -11.84 17.36
C GLU A 132 6.37 -12.28 16.06
N ASP A 133 5.45 -11.48 15.53
CA ASP A 133 4.81 -11.75 14.23
C ASP A 133 5.80 -11.62 13.08
N PHE A 134 6.72 -10.65 13.16
CA PHE A 134 7.78 -10.48 12.18
C PHE A 134 8.81 -11.59 12.29
N ASP A 135 9.23 -11.95 13.50
CA ASP A 135 10.20 -13.03 13.72
C ASP A 135 9.65 -14.38 13.26
N ARG A 136 8.38 -14.67 13.57
CA ARG A 136 7.69 -15.88 13.12
C ARG A 136 7.59 -15.96 11.60
N LYS A 137 7.34 -14.83 10.92
CA LYS A 137 7.15 -14.82 9.47
C LYS A 137 8.46 -14.74 8.68
N PHE A 138 9.42 -13.96 9.15
CA PHE A 138 10.64 -13.59 8.39
C PHE A 138 11.92 -14.12 9.02
N GLY A 139 11.83 -14.81 10.16
CA GLY A 139 12.97 -15.33 10.90
C GLY A 139 13.78 -14.24 11.63
N TYR A 140 14.70 -14.68 12.47
CA TYR A 140 15.48 -13.82 13.37
C TYR A 140 16.40 -12.79 12.69
N ARG A 141 16.62 -12.87 11.37
CA ARG A 141 17.49 -11.94 10.62
C ARG A 141 16.72 -10.77 10.07
N LEU A 142 15.61 -11.04 9.37
CA LEU A 142 14.82 -10.02 8.69
C LEU A 142 13.66 -9.54 9.56
N GLY A 143 13.14 -10.39 10.45
CA GLY A 143 12.07 -10.07 11.38
C GLY A 143 12.34 -8.83 12.22
N PRO A 144 13.47 -8.74 12.95
CA PRO A 144 13.76 -7.57 13.79
C PRO A 144 13.93 -6.28 12.99
N VAL A 145 14.54 -6.36 11.79
CA VAL A 145 14.72 -5.19 10.91
C VAL A 145 13.37 -4.67 10.41
N LEU A 146 12.49 -5.56 9.94
CA LEU A 146 11.16 -5.19 9.49
C LEU A 146 10.26 -4.70 10.63
N SER A 147 10.33 -5.34 11.79
CA SER A 147 9.62 -4.91 13.00
C SER A 147 10.03 -3.49 13.39
N LYS A 148 11.34 -3.22 13.44
CA LYS A 148 11.85 -1.87 13.73
C LYS A 148 11.33 -0.84 12.73
N LEU A 149 11.48 -1.09 11.43
CA LEU A 149 11.00 -0.18 10.37
C LEU A 149 9.48 0.06 10.46
N PHE A 150 8.70 -0.97 10.76
CA PHE A 150 7.26 -0.86 10.94
C PHE A 150 6.90 0.05 12.11
N HIS A 151 7.52 -0.16 13.28
CA HIS A 151 7.26 0.64 14.47
C HIS A 151 7.72 2.10 14.29
N GLU A 152 8.93 2.32 13.77
CA GLU A 152 9.46 3.65 13.49
C GLU A 152 8.56 4.43 12.52
N LYS A 153 8.05 3.78 11.46
CA LYS A 153 7.08 4.41 10.56
C LYS A 153 5.82 4.83 11.31
N ASN A 154 5.20 3.91 12.05
CA ASN A 154 3.94 4.19 12.75
C ASN A 154 4.10 5.25 13.84
N GLU A 155 5.20 5.26 14.57
CA GLU A 155 5.51 6.30 15.55
C GLU A 155 5.75 7.67 14.89
N ALA A 156 6.46 7.70 13.76
CA ALA A 156 6.69 8.92 13.01
C ALA A 156 5.37 9.53 12.48
N LEU A 157 4.42 8.68 12.08
CA LEU A 157 3.08 9.09 11.66
C LEU A 157 2.24 9.59 12.83
N ALA A 158 2.24 8.87 13.96
CA ALA A 158 1.49 9.28 15.15
C ALA A 158 1.99 10.60 15.74
N SER A 159 3.30 10.86 15.68
CA SER A 159 3.93 12.10 16.16
C SER A 159 3.90 13.27 15.16
N ASN A 160 3.43 13.03 13.92
CA ASN A 160 3.41 14.00 12.83
C ASN A 160 4.74 14.74 12.67
N HIS A 161 5.88 14.02 12.78
CA HIS A 161 7.21 14.60 12.83
C HIS A 161 7.98 14.31 11.53
N PRO A 162 8.05 15.26 10.56
CA PRO A 162 8.56 14.99 9.22
C PRO A 162 9.99 14.43 9.18
N VAL A 163 10.84 14.89 10.11
CA VAL A 163 12.23 14.40 10.24
C VAL A 163 12.28 12.90 10.53
N ARG A 164 11.35 12.35 11.31
CA ARG A 164 11.31 10.92 11.63
C ARG A 164 10.88 10.10 10.42
N ILE A 165 9.96 10.63 9.61
CA ILE A 165 9.58 9.99 8.33
C ILE A 165 10.76 9.95 7.38
N GLU A 166 11.55 11.03 7.29
CA GLU A 166 12.74 11.02 6.43
C GLU A 166 13.83 10.09 6.95
N ALA A 167 14.06 10.02 8.27
CA ALA A 167 14.97 9.04 8.86
C ALA A 167 14.54 7.60 8.54
N TRP A 168 13.25 7.30 8.67
CA TRP A 168 12.70 5.99 8.27
C TRP A 168 12.88 5.71 6.76
N LYS A 169 12.65 6.71 5.89
CA LYS A 169 12.86 6.56 4.44
C LYS A 169 14.32 6.26 4.08
N GLN A 170 15.28 6.76 4.84
CA GLN A 170 16.69 6.39 4.68
C GLN A 170 16.96 4.97 5.18
N ALA A 171 16.44 4.61 6.37
CA ALA A 171 16.65 3.30 6.97
C ALA A 171 16.15 2.14 6.09
N ARG A 172 15.00 2.30 5.43
CA ARG A 172 14.44 1.28 4.54
C ARG A 172 15.24 1.03 3.27
N LEU A 173 16.16 1.93 2.87
CA LEU A 173 16.96 1.78 1.65
C LEU A 173 17.82 0.52 1.64
N ALA A 174 18.22 0.01 2.81
CA ALA A 174 18.92 -1.27 2.95
C ALA A 174 18.14 -2.44 2.33
N ILE A 175 16.81 -2.34 2.29
CA ILE A 175 15.90 -3.34 1.70
C ILE A 175 15.45 -2.87 0.30
N THR A 176 14.93 -1.64 0.19
CA THR A 176 14.27 -1.19 -1.06
C THR A 176 15.22 -0.97 -2.22
N SER A 177 16.52 -0.73 -1.97
CA SER A 177 17.54 -0.66 -3.03
C SER A 177 17.83 -2.01 -3.70
N ARG A 178 17.40 -3.12 -3.09
CA ARG A 178 17.57 -4.48 -3.61
C ARG A 178 16.24 -4.95 -4.17
N SER A 179 16.06 -4.82 -5.50
CA SER A 179 14.78 -5.09 -6.19
C SER A 179 14.15 -6.44 -5.83
N VAL A 180 14.97 -7.49 -5.72
CA VAL A 180 14.50 -8.84 -5.33
C VAL A 180 13.91 -8.85 -3.92
N LEU A 181 14.53 -8.15 -2.95
CA LEU A 181 14.00 -8.08 -1.59
C LEU A 181 12.74 -7.23 -1.53
N ALA A 182 12.69 -6.13 -2.26
CA ALA A 182 11.51 -5.26 -2.32
C ALA A 182 10.30 -5.99 -2.94
N LEU A 183 10.50 -6.71 -4.05
CA LEU A 183 9.45 -7.45 -4.75
C LEU A 183 8.92 -8.64 -3.94
N HIS A 184 9.80 -9.32 -3.20
CA HIS A 184 9.47 -10.53 -2.44
C HIS A 184 9.44 -10.28 -0.93
N ALA A 185 9.28 -9.03 -0.49
CA ALA A 185 9.41 -8.65 0.91
C ALA A 185 8.49 -9.46 1.83
N ASP A 186 7.23 -9.66 1.42
CA ASP A 186 6.25 -10.40 2.22
C ASP A 186 6.31 -11.93 2.04
N ASP A 187 6.95 -12.42 0.98
CA ASP A 187 7.14 -13.85 0.69
C ASP A 187 8.61 -14.12 0.27
N PRO A 188 9.58 -13.91 1.18
CA PRO A 188 11.00 -13.98 0.84
C PRO A 188 11.42 -15.40 0.45
N PRO A 189 12.09 -15.62 -0.71
CA PRO A 189 12.68 -16.91 -1.01
C PRO A 189 13.72 -17.33 0.03
N ASN A 190 13.81 -18.64 0.30
CA ASN A 190 14.72 -19.22 1.31
C ASN A 190 16.22 -18.91 1.06
N TRP A 191 16.59 -18.49 -0.15
CA TRP A 191 17.98 -18.21 -0.56
C TRP A 191 18.36 -16.73 -0.50
N LEU A 192 17.48 -15.83 -0.03
CA LEU A 192 17.76 -14.40 -0.07
C LEU A 192 19.02 -14.01 0.74
N PRO A 193 19.84 -13.09 0.20
CA PRO A 193 21.07 -12.66 0.84
C PRO A 193 20.79 -11.95 2.17
N ASN A 194 21.71 -12.07 3.11
CA ASN A 194 21.60 -11.47 4.42
C ASN A 194 21.38 -9.95 4.32
N VAL A 195 20.37 -9.47 5.05
CA VAL A 195 20.22 -8.05 5.38
C VAL A 195 20.79 -7.88 6.78
N THR A 196 22.05 -7.50 6.87
CA THR A 196 22.58 -6.91 8.10
C THR A 196 22.10 -5.47 8.11
N GLY A 197 21.41 -5.05 9.19
CA GLY A 197 21.05 -3.64 9.36
C GLY A 197 22.29 -2.73 9.31
N PRO A 198 22.10 -1.41 9.16
CA PRO A 198 23.17 -0.47 9.47
C PRO A 198 23.64 -0.61 10.93
#